data_AF-A0A7S1NZX4-F1
#
_entry.id   AF-A0A7S1NZX4-F1
#
_cell.length_a   1.000
_cell.length_b   1.000
_cell.length_c   1.000
_cell.angle_alpha   90.00
_cell.angle_beta   90.00
_cell.angle_gamma   90.00
#
_symmetry.space_group_name_H-M   'P 1'
#
loop_
_entity.id
_entity.type
_entity.pdbx_description
1 polymer ?
#
loop_
_entity_poly.entity_id
_entity_poly.type
_entity_poly.pdbx_seq_one_letter_code
_entity_poly.pdbx_strand_id
1 'polypeptide(L)'
;RERVVVVFPFGGVFWFWQAGYADYLRTHYDLSDCRFVGASAGAISAVLTASEVPLERAVARALEIADDTDLWSRPLGVFFIWGPLIRQWLHEILPPDCDELCRGRVRMRATGLPSLE
;
A
#
# COMPACT_ATOMS: atom_id res chain seq x y z
N ARG A 1 -2.63 6.24 -27.68
CA ARG A 1 -1.84 7.08 -26.76
C ARG A 1 -1.04 6.15 -25.86
N GLU A 2 0.23 6.44 -25.62
CA GLU A 2 1.01 5.70 -24.63
C GLU A 2 0.45 5.97 -23.24
N ARG A 3 0.22 4.92 -22.46
CA ARG A 3 -0.22 5.05 -21.07
C ARG A 3 0.99 5.28 -20.18
N VAL A 4 0.93 6.31 -19.35
CA VAL A 4 1.94 6.60 -18.34
C VAL A 4 1.93 5.48 -17.29
N VAL A 5 3.11 4.99 -16.93
CA VAL A 5 3.29 3.98 -15.89
C VAL A 5 4.04 4.61 -14.73
N VAL A 6 3.44 4.59 -13.54
CA VAL A 6 4.06 5.00 -12.28
C VAL A 6 4.59 3.75 -11.58
N VAL A 7 5.86 3.78 -11.21
CA VAL A 7 6.55 2.62 -10.63
C VAL A 7 6.94 2.91 -9.19
N PHE A 8 6.43 2.09 -8.27
CA PHE A 8 6.76 2.12 -6.85
C PHE A 8 7.70 0.95 -6.51
N PRO A 9 9.00 1.20 -6.26
CA PRO A 9 9.93 0.13 -5.91
C PRO A 9 9.62 -0.45 -4.51
N PHE A 10 10.36 -1.50 -4.13
CA PHE A 10 10.39 -1.94 -2.73
C PHE A 10 10.71 -0.76 -1.81
N GLY A 11 10.06 -0.71 -0.63
CA GLY A 11 10.23 0.40 0.31
C GLY A 11 10.29 0.00 1.78
N GLY A 12 9.78 -1.18 2.18
CA GLY A 12 9.66 -1.53 3.59
C GLY A 12 9.06 -0.39 4.42
N VAL A 13 9.75 -0.01 5.51
CA VAL A 13 9.37 1.13 6.36
C VAL A 13 9.43 2.49 5.65
N PHE A 14 10.15 2.63 4.53
CA PHE A 14 10.15 3.84 3.71
C PHE A 14 8.88 4.00 2.86
N TRP A 15 7.88 3.12 3.04
CA TRP A 15 6.56 3.26 2.43
C TRP A 15 5.94 4.65 2.65
N PHE A 16 6.10 5.25 3.83
CA PHE A 16 5.55 6.59 4.13
C PHE A 16 6.04 7.67 3.16
N TRP A 17 7.29 7.55 2.66
CA TRP A 17 7.80 8.45 1.63
C TRP A 17 7.08 8.26 0.30
N GLN A 18 6.81 7.00 -0.09
CA GLN A 18 6.05 6.69 -1.30
C GLN A 18 4.59 7.15 -1.19
N ALA A 19 3.99 7.07 0.00
CA ALA A 19 2.67 7.61 0.26
C ALA A 19 2.62 9.13 0.03
N GLY A 20 3.58 9.89 0.57
CA GLY A 20 3.67 11.33 0.31
C GLY A 20 3.87 11.67 -1.17
N TYR A 21 4.72 10.91 -1.88
CA TYR A 21 4.91 11.08 -3.32
C TYR A 21 3.64 10.81 -4.13
N ALA A 22 2.92 9.73 -3.82
CA ALA A 22 1.67 9.38 -4.48
C ALA A 22 0.55 10.40 -4.19
N ASP A 23 0.49 10.91 -2.96
CA ASP A 23 -0.47 11.95 -2.57
C ASP A 23 -0.22 13.25 -3.33
N TYR A 24 1.05 13.65 -3.45
CA TYR A 24 1.45 14.79 -4.28
C TYR A 24 0.99 14.60 -5.74
N LEU A 25 1.28 13.44 -6.35
CA LEU A 25 0.87 13.17 -7.72
C LEU A 25 -0.65 13.26 -7.91
N ARG A 26 -1.43 12.70 -6.97
CA ARG A 26 -2.91 12.72 -7.05
C ARG A 26 -3.49 14.10 -6.86
N THR A 27 -2.88 14.92 -6.01
CA THR A 27 -3.31 16.31 -5.78
C THR A 27 -3.05 17.19 -6.99
N HIS A 28 -1.97 16.91 -7.75
CA HIS A 28 -1.52 17.80 -8.82
C HIS A 28 -1.82 17.31 -10.25
N TYR A 29 -2.20 16.04 -10.43
CA TYR A 29 -2.41 15.46 -11.76
C TYR A 29 -3.61 14.49 -11.77
N ASP A 30 -4.28 14.41 -12.93
CA ASP A 30 -5.27 13.35 -13.19
C ASP A 30 -4.55 12.02 -13.50
N LEU A 31 -4.71 11.05 -12.62
CA LEU A 31 -4.08 9.73 -12.74
C LEU A 31 -5.03 8.64 -13.27
N SER A 32 -6.22 9.00 -13.77
CA SER A 32 -7.26 8.06 -14.19
C SER A 32 -6.80 7.10 -15.30
N ASP A 33 -5.99 7.54 -16.26
CA ASP A 33 -5.41 6.71 -17.34
C ASP A 33 -4.00 6.19 -17.04
N CYS A 34 -3.48 6.43 -15.82
CA CYS A 34 -2.20 5.87 -15.40
C CYS A 34 -2.31 4.39 -15.02
N ARG A 35 -1.21 3.68 -15.19
CA ARG A 35 -0.99 2.34 -14.63
C ARG A 35 0.03 2.41 -13.51
N PHE A 36 -0.12 1.52 -12.54
CA PHE A 36 0.72 1.45 -11.35
C PHE A 36 1.36 0.07 -11.25
N VAL A 37 2.66 0.06 -11.00
CA VAL A 37 3.42 -1.16 -10.77
C VAL A 37 4.14 -1.02 -9.45
N GLY A 38 4.09 -2.07 -8.63
CA GLY A 38 4.82 -2.07 -7.37
C GLY A 38 5.22 -3.45 -6.88
N ALA A 39 6.23 -3.48 -6.02
CA ALA A 39 6.73 -4.69 -5.39
C ALA A 39 6.80 -4.51 -3.86
N SER A 40 6.34 -5.51 -3.10
CA SER A 40 6.28 -5.48 -1.63
C SER A 40 5.55 -4.22 -1.13
N ALA A 41 6.17 -3.37 -0.30
CA ALA A 41 5.58 -2.09 0.12
C ALA A 41 5.20 -1.17 -1.05
N GLY A 42 5.91 -1.23 -2.18
CA GLY A 42 5.51 -0.50 -3.39
C GLY A 42 4.22 -1.00 -4.02
N ALA A 43 3.89 -2.29 -3.84
CA ALA A 43 2.59 -2.81 -4.28
C ALA A 43 1.45 -2.21 -3.45
N ILE A 44 1.67 -1.96 -2.16
CA ILE A 44 0.72 -1.23 -1.30
C ILE A 44 0.51 0.18 -1.84
N SER A 45 1.59 0.93 -2.12
CA SER A 45 1.51 2.26 -2.73
C SER A 45 0.74 2.24 -4.05
N ALA A 46 1.03 1.26 -4.92
CA ALA A 46 0.35 1.10 -6.21
C ALA A 46 -1.16 0.87 -6.05
N VAL A 47 -1.55 -0.02 -5.12
CA VAL A 47 -2.96 -0.34 -4.84
C VAL A 47 -3.67 0.87 -4.28
N LEU A 48 -3.16 1.49 -3.21
CA LEU A 48 -3.81 2.63 -2.56
C LEU A 48 -3.96 3.84 -3.50
N THR A 49 -2.97 4.05 -4.38
CA THR A 49 -3.04 5.11 -5.39
C THR A 49 -4.12 4.81 -6.43
N ALA A 50 -4.19 3.57 -6.92
CA ALA A 50 -5.15 3.16 -7.95
C ALA A 50 -6.60 3.05 -7.45
N SER A 51 -6.78 2.62 -6.20
CA SER A 51 -8.07 2.50 -5.52
C SER A 51 -8.55 3.81 -4.88
N GLU A 52 -7.84 4.90 -5.17
CA GLU A 52 -8.18 6.25 -4.73
C GLU A 52 -8.33 6.44 -3.21
N VAL A 53 -7.69 5.58 -2.40
CA VAL A 53 -7.70 5.69 -0.94
C VAL A 53 -6.97 6.97 -0.51
N PRO A 54 -7.55 7.83 0.36
CA PRO A 54 -6.84 8.98 0.90
C PRO A 54 -5.59 8.52 1.68
N LEU A 55 -4.40 8.91 1.23
CA LEU A 55 -3.14 8.39 1.78
C LEU A 55 -2.88 8.92 3.19
N GLU A 56 -3.32 10.14 3.48
CA GLU A 56 -3.33 10.67 4.84
C GLU A 56 -4.11 9.76 5.81
N ARG A 57 -5.31 9.31 5.42
CA ARG A 57 -6.11 8.37 6.22
C ARG A 57 -5.41 7.04 6.39
N ALA A 58 -4.78 6.53 5.34
CA ALA A 58 -4.04 5.27 5.40
C ALA A 58 -2.86 5.35 6.37
N VAL A 59 -2.11 6.46 6.35
CA VAL A 59 -1.00 6.72 7.27
C VAL A 59 -1.51 6.88 8.70
N ALA A 60 -2.52 7.72 8.92
CA ALA A 60 -3.10 7.93 10.25
C ALA A 60 -3.54 6.60 10.88
N ARG A 61 -4.23 5.76 10.10
CA ARG A 61 -4.69 4.46 10.62
C ARG A 61 -3.55 3.49 10.92
N ALA A 62 -2.46 3.53 10.16
CA ALA A 62 -1.28 2.71 10.47
C ALA A 62 -0.63 3.13 11.80
N LEU A 63 -0.60 4.44 12.09
CA LEU A 63 -0.07 4.97 13.35
C LEU A 63 -0.99 4.62 14.53
N GLU A 64 -2.31 4.75 14.36
CA GLU A 64 -3.28 4.32 15.39
C GLU A 64 -3.13 2.83 15.73
N ILE A 65 -2.99 1.95 14.72
CA ILE A 65 -2.76 0.52 14.97
C ILE A 65 -1.43 0.29 15.72
N ALA A 66 -0.40 1.06 15.40
CA ALA A 66 0.87 0.97 16.12
C ALA A 66 0.72 1.38 17.59
N ASP A 67 -0.05 2.44 17.88
CA ASP A 67 -0.36 2.87 19.25
C ASP A 67 -1.23 1.85 19.99
N ASP A 68 -2.32 1.38 19.36
CA ASP A 68 -3.27 0.40 19.92
C ASP A 68 -2.61 -0.93 20.29
N THR A 69 -1.50 -1.27 19.63
CA THR A 69 -0.76 -2.53 19.83
C THR A 69 0.50 -2.35 20.67
N ASP A 70 0.69 -1.15 21.22
CA ASP A 70 1.88 -0.72 21.96
C ASP A 70 3.18 -1.04 21.20
N LEU A 71 3.13 -0.93 19.87
CA LEU A 71 4.18 -1.39 18.96
C LEU A 71 5.54 -0.76 19.29
N TRP A 72 5.52 0.51 19.68
CA TRP A 72 6.70 1.32 19.96
C TRP A 72 7.50 0.85 21.18
N SER A 73 6.84 0.18 22.13
CA SER A 73 7.50 -0.33 23.35
C SER A 73 8.03 -1.76 23.18
N ARG A 74 7.64 -2.46 22.11
CA ARG A 74 7.93 -3.89 21.92
C ARG A 74 9.42 -4.12 21.63
N PRO A 75 10.12 -4.98 22.40
CA PRO A 75 11.54 -5.28 22.17
C PRO A 75 11.86 -5.87 20.79
N LEU A 76 10.90 -6.58 20.20
CA LEU A 76 11.02 -7.17 18.86
C LEU A 76 10.25 -6.39 17.78
N GLY A 77 9.68 -5.24 18.14
CA GLY A 77 8.84 -4.42 17.25
C GLY A 77 7.76 -5.24 16.55
N VAL A 78 7.78 -5.24 15.21
CA VAL A 78 6.80 -5.90 14.34
C VAL A 78 7.05 -7.40 14.15
N PHE A 79 8.11 -7.97 14.71
CA PHE A 79 8.43 -9.38 14.49
C PHE A 79 7.29 -10.30 14.95
N PHE A 80 6.94 -11.30 14.14
CA PHE A 80 5.77 -12.20 14.25
C PHE A 80 4.37 -11.57 14.15
N ILE A 81 4.21 -10.27 14.35
CA ILE A 81 2.89 -9.60 14.32
C ILE A 81 2.65 -8.80 13.04
N TRP A 82 3.68 -8.56 12.24
CA TRP A 82 3.60 -7.74 11.02
C TRP A 82 2.49 -8.15 10.05
N GLY A 83 2.42 -9.45 9.72
CA GLY A 83 1.42 -9.97 8.77
C GLY A 83 -0.01 -9.71 9.21
N PRO A 84 -0.40 -10.09 10.45
CA PRO A 84 -1.69 -9.73 11.02
C PRO A 84 -1.99 -8.23 11.03
N LEU A 85 -1.04 -7.38 11.44
CA LEU A 85 -1.23 -5.92 11.49
C LEU A 85 -1.47 -5.33 10.11
N ILE A 86 -0.67 -5.71 9.11
CA ILE A 86 -0.86 -5.25 7.73
C ILE A 86 -2.19 -5.74 7.17
N ARG A 87 -2.59 -6.99 7.47
CA ARG A 87 -3.88 -7.50 7.02
C ARG A 87 -5.05 -6.72 7.62
N GLN A 88 -5.00 -6.46 8.93
CA GLN A 88 -6.01 -5.64 9.62
C GLN A 88 -6.08 -4.25 8.98
N TRP A 89 -4.93 -3.57 8.88
CA TRP A 89 -4.83 -2.25 8.31
C TRP A 89 -5.40 -2.18 6.90
N LEU A 90 -4.98 -3.08 6.00
CA LEU A 90 -5.50 -3.14 4.63
C LEU A 90 -7.02 -3.41 4.59
N HIS A 91 -7.53 -4.28 5.46
CA HIS A 91 -8.97 -4.56 5.53
C HIS A 91 -9.78 -3.32 5.98
N GLU A 92 -9.20 -2.44 6.81
CA GLU A 92 -9.89 -1.26 7.32
C GLU A 92 -9.84 -0.07 6.35
N ILE A 93 -8.78 0.03 5.52
CA ILE A 93 -8.59 1.19 4.62
C ILE A 93 -9.00 0.94 3.18
N LEU A 94 -8.96 -0.31 2.71
CA LEU A 94 -9.30 -0.62 1.32
C LEU A 94 -10.82 -0.57 1.14
N PRO A 95 -11.29 0.01 0.03
CA PRO A 95 -12.71 -0.02 -0.28
C PRO A 95 -13.14 -1.46 -0.65
N PRO A 96 -14.42 -1.83 -0.45
CA PRO A 96 -14.91 -3.18 -0.74
C PRO A 96 -14.72 -3.62 -2.21
N ASP A 97 -14.74 -2.66 -3.15
CA ASP A 97 -14.59 -2.80 -4.59
C ASP A 97 -13.15 -2.52 -5.07
N CYS A 98 -12.16 -2.60 -4.17
CA CYS A 98 -10.76 -2.30 -4.48
C CYS A 98 -10.23 -3.11 -5.68
N ASP A 99 -10.65 -4.36 -5.85
CA ASP A 99 -10.22 -5.21 -6.96
C ASP A 99 -10.75 -4.70 -8.31
N GLU A 100 -11.95 -4.14 -8.34
CA GLU A 100 -12.55 -3.52 -9.53
C GLU A 100 -11.81 -2.23 -9.88
N LEU A 101 -11.59 -1.36 -8.90
CA LEU A 101 -10.86 -0.10 -9.08
C LEU A 101 -9.42 -0.32 -9.57
N CYS A 102 -8.76 -1.39 -9.10
CA CYS A 102 -7.40 -1.74 -9.49
C CYS A 102 -7.32 -2.50 -10.82
N ARG A 103 -8.44 -3.02 -11.34
CA ARG A 103 -8.47 -3.93 -12.49
C ARG A 103 -7.88 -3.28 -13.74
N GLY A 104 -6.81 -3.87 -14.27
CA GLY A 104 -6.12 -3.34 -15.45
C GLY A 104 -5.29 -2.07 -15.23
N ARG A 105 -5.31 -1.51 -14.01
CA ARG A 105 -4.50 -0.36 -13.58
C ARG A 105 -3.30 -0.80 -12.75
N VAL A 106 -3.45 -1.80 -11.89
CA VAL A 106 -2.36 -2.31 -11.05
C VAL A 106 -1.81 -3.62 -11.61
N ARG A 107 -0.48 -3.76 -11.63
CA ARG A 107 0.17 -5.07 -11.82
C ARG A 107 0.94 -5.46 -10.57
N MET A 108 0.54 -6.59 -9.98
CA MET A 108 1.23 -7.24 -8.88
C MET A 108 1.76 -8.60 -9.33
N ARG A 109 2.93 -8.98 -8.82
CA ARG A 109 3.44 -10.34 -8.89
C ARG A 109 3.78 -10.81 -7.50
N ALA A 110 3.28 -11.98 -7.15
CA ALA A 110 3.70 -12.73 -5.98
C ALA A 110 4.35 -14.03 -6.46
N THR A 111 5.38 -14.46 -5.75
CA THR A 111 6.02 -15.76 -5.97
C THR A 111 5.64 -16.64 -4.80
N GLY A 112 4.91 -17.72 -5.07
CA GLY A 112 4.62 -18.74 -4.07
C GLY A 112 5.92 -19.43 -3.64
N LEU A 113 6.09 -19.64 -2.34
CA LEU A 113 7.15 -20.49 -1.82
C LEU A 113 6.63 -21.93 -1.81
N PRO A 114 7.29 -22.88 -2.50
CA PRO A 114 6.77 -24.25 -2.68
C PRO A 114 6.48 -25.04 -1.39
N SER A 115 6.97 -24.58 -0.23
CA SER A 115 6.90 -25.27 1.05
C SER A 115 5.86 -24.67 2.02
N LEU A 116 4.99 -23.76 1.57
CA LEU A 116 4.01 -23.04 2.40
C LEU A 116 2.57 -23.14 1.87
N GLU A 117 2.26 -24.16 1.05
CA GLU A 117 0.88 -24.53 0.70
C GLU A 117 0.22 -25.41 1.77
#